data_AF-A0A6P0Y493-F1
#
_entry.id   AF-A0A6P0Y493-F1
#
_cell.length_a   1.000
_cell.length_b   1.000
_cell.length_c   1.000
_cell.angle_alpha   90.00
_cell.angle_beta   90.00
_cell.angle_gamma   90.00
#
_symmetry.space_group_name_H-M   'P 1'
#
loop_
_entity.id
_entity.type
_entity.pdbx_description
1 polymer ?
#
loop_
_entity_poly.entity_id
_entity_poly.type
_entity_poly.pdbx_seq_one_letter_code
_entity_poly.pdbx_strand_id
1 'polypeptide(L)' 'MTRDKPIVIRVNQDEYEKINRYAKSKDLSVVQIIRDYIKGLPKNPERADATRFICWSATPLPLTFV' A
#
# COMPACT_ATOMS: atom_id res chain seq x y z
N MET A 1 -23.24 3.84 9.01
CA MET A 1 -23.01 5.30 8.99
C MET A 1 -21.51 5.55 8.92
N THR A 2 -20.93 5.48 7.73
CA THR A 2 -19.49 5.71 7.54
C THR A 2 -19.25 7.20 7.64
N ARG A 3 -18.36 7.63 8.55
CA ARG A 3 -17.98 9.04 8.69
C ARG A 3 -17.14 9.42 7.47
N ASP A 4 -17.79 9.88 6.41
CA ASP A 4 -17.09 10.43 5.26
C ASP A 4 -16.33 11.67 5.70
N LYS A 5 -14.99 11.61 5.58
CA LYS A 5 -14.12 12.76 5.85
C LYS A 5 -13.77 13.43 4.53
N PRO A 6 -13.96 14.76 4.39
CA PRO A 6 -13.55 15.46 3.19
C PRO A 6 -12.01 15.49 3.12
N ILE A 7 -11.47 15.18 1.95
CA ILE A 7 -10.04 15.29 1.64
C ILE A 7 -9.90 16.39 0.60
N VAL A 8 -9.13 17.44 0.93
CA VAL A 8 -8.77 18.50 -0.02
C VAL A 8 -7.32 18.29 -0.43
N ILE A 9 -7.10 18.00 -1.71
CA ILE A 9 -5.77 17.79 -2.26
C ILE A 9 -5.42 19.03 -3.09
N ARG A 10 -4.27 19.63 -2.79
CA ARG A 10 -3.69 20.70 -3.62
C ARG A 10 -2.74 20.05 -4.62
N VAL A 11 -2.99 20.29 -5.90
CA VAL A 11 -2.18 19.79 -7.02
C VAL A 11 -1.84 20.95 -7.94
N ASN A 12 -0.71 20.84 -8.62
CA ASN A 12 -0.34 21.80 -9.65
C ASN A 12 -1.19 21.60 -10.91
N GLN A 13 -1.23 22.62 -11.76
CA GLN A 13 -2.03 22.62 -12.99
C GLN A 13 -1.66 21.43 -13.91
N ASP A 14 -0.37 21.18 -14.09
CA ASP A 14 0.13 20.09 -14.95
C ASP A 14 -0.26 18.70 -14.41
N GLU A 15 -0.23 18.53 -13.09
CA GLU A 15 -0.61 17.29 -12.41
C GLU A 15 -2.11 17.03 -12.56
N TYR A 16 -2.91 18.10 -12.41
CA TYR A 16 -4.35 18.03 -12.60
C TYR A 16 -4.69 17.64 -14.05
N GLU A 17 -4.01 18.22 -15.03
CA GLU A 17 -4.25 17.91 -16.43
C GLU A 17 -3.88 16.46 -16.77
N LYS A 18 -2.78 15.97 -16.21
CA LYS A 18 -2.35 14.57 -16.35
C LYS A 18 -3.37 13.59 -15.78
N ILE A 19 -3.87 13.86 -14.57
CA ILE A 19 -4.93 13.06 -13.94
C ILE A 19 -6.22 13.10 -14.77
N ASN A 20 -6.58 14.25 -15.32
CA ASN A 20 -7.79 14.39 -16.13
C ASN A 20 -7.69 13.63 -17.45
N ARG A 21 -6.52 13.64 -18.12
CA ARG A 21 -6.29 12.83 -19.32
C ARG A 21 -6.37 11.33 -19.00
N TYR A 22 -5.78 10.90 -17.88
CA TYR A 22 -5.85 9.51 -17.44
C TYR A 22 -7.28 9.07 -17.11
N ALA A 23 -8.03 9.92 -16.41
CA ALA A 23 -9.46 9.73 -16.12
C ALA A 23 -10.29 9.53 -17.40
N LYS A 24 -10.10 10.40 -18.39
CA LYS A 24 -10.76 10.28 -19.70
C LYS A 24 -10.40 8.99 -20.44
N SER A 25 -9.14 8.57 -20.39
CA SER A 25 -8.70 7.34 -21.08
C SER A 25 -9.31 6.05 -20.52
N LYS A 26 -9.79 6.09 -19.27
CA LYS A 26 -10.36 4.94 -18.57
C LYS A 26 -11.87 5.05 -18.34
N ASP A 27 -12.51 6.14 -18.80
CA ASP A 27 -13.90 6.48 -18.50
C ASP A 27 -14.22 6.47 -16.99
N LEU A 28 -13.25 6.89 -16.17
CA LEU A 28 -13.36 6.94 -14.72
C LEU A 28 -13.38 8.37 -14.21
N SER A 29 -14.05 8.59 -13.08
CA SER A 29 -13.91 9.86 -12.36
C SER A 29 -12.54 9.96 -11.69
N VAL A 30 -12.02 11.18 -11.57
CA VAL A 30 -10.78 11.47 -10.82
C VAL A 30 -10.85 10.93 -9.39
N VAL A 31 -12.02 11.02 -8.75
CA VAL A 31 -12.25 10.49 -7.40
C VAL A 31 -12.12 8.96 -7.37
N GLN A 32 -12.60 8.26 -8.39
CA GLN A 32 -12.46 6.80 -8.51
C GLN A 32 -10.99 6.40 -8.54
N ILE A 33 -10.20 7.11 -9.36
CA ILE A 33 -8.77 6.86 -9.52
C ILE A 33 -8.04 7.06 -8.19
N ILE A 34 -8.34 8.15 -7.46
CA ILE A 34 -7.76 8.41 -6.15
C ILE A 34 -8.14 7.31 -5.15
N ARG A 35 -9.41 6.88 -5.14
CA ARG A 35 -9.88 5.80 -4.26
C ARG A 35 -9.20 4.48 -4.57
N ASP A 36 -9.05 4.12 -5.84
CA ASP A 36 -8.42 2.88 -6.24
C ASP A 36 -6.92 2.91 -5.94
N TYR A 37 -6.27 4.06 -6.10
CA TYR A 37 -4.90 4.27 -5.65
C TYR A 37 -4.76 4.06 -4.14
N ILE A 38 -5.65 4.64 -3.34
CA ILE A 38 -5.65 4.47 -1.87
C ILE A 38 -5.85 3.00 -1.47
N LYS A 39 -6.72 2.24 -2.17
CA LYS A 39 -6.92 0.80 -1.90
C LYS A 39 -5.65 -0.02 -2.16
N GLY A 40 -4.81 0.41 -3.10
CA GLY A 40 -3.55 -0.25 -3.43
C GLY A 40 -2.43 0.02 -2.43
N LEU A 41 -2.59 1.01 -1.53
CA LEU A 41 -1.57 1.31 -0.54
C LEU A 41 -1.49 0.19 0.51
N PRO A 42 -0.28 -0.26 0.89
CA PRO A 42 -0.13 -1.23 1.96
C PRO A 42 -0.70 -0.64 3.25
N LYS A 43 -1.61 -1.37 3.89
CA LYS A 43 -2.27 -0.95 5.15
C LYS A 43 -1.30 -0.66 6.28
N ASN A 44 -0.07 -1.17 6.20
CA ASN A 44 0.93 -0.98 7.24
C ASN A 44 2.34 -1.25 6.67
N PRO A 45 3.21 -0.24 6.50
CA PRO A 45 4.60 -0.49 6.10
C PRO A 45 5.42 -1.15 7.23
N GLU A 46 4.96 -1.11 8.48
CA GLU A 46 5.75 -1.50 9.65
C GLU A 46 5.57 -2.97 10.09
N ARG A 47 4.64 -3.71 9.47
CA ARG A 47 4.26 -5.07 9.93
C ARG A 47 4.63 -6.20 8.96
N ALA A 48 5.25 -5.90 7.83
CA ALA A 48 5.63 -6.92 6.84
C ALA A 48 6.93 -7.68 7.19
N ASP A 49 7.74 -7.17 8.13
CA ASP A 49 9.06 -7.72 8.42
C ASP A 49 9.13 -8.60 9.68
N ALA A 50 8.07 -8.64 10.50
CA ALA A 50 8.11 -9.38 11.77
C ALA A 50 7.97 -10.91 11.64
N THR A 51 7.54 -11.43 10.48
CA THR A 51 7.26 -12.87 10.31
C THR A 51 8.41 -13.66 9.66
N ARG A 52 9.49 -13.00 9.24
CA ARG A 52 10.59 -13.67 8.50
C ARG A 52 11.73 -14.21 9.39
N PHE A 53 11.70 -13.97 10.70
CA PHE A 53 12.79 -14.35 11.60
C PHE A 53 12.55 -15.59 12.47
N ILE A 54 11.38 -16.24 12.39
CA ILE A 54 11.08 -17.42 13.20
C ILE A 54 11.17 -18.70 12.35
N CYS A 55 12.33 -18.98 11.73
CA CYS A 55 12.59 -20.33 11.21
C CYS A 55 14.08 -20.69 10.96
N TRP A 56 15.04 -20.01 11.60
CA TRP A 56 16.47 -20.36 11.47
C TRP A 56 17.17 -20.42 12.84
N SER A 57 16.82 -21.41 13.65
CA SER A 57 17.71 -21.94 14.70
C SER A 57 17.13 -23.22 15.32
N ALA A 58 16.99 -24.25 14.49
CA ALA A 58 16.83 -25.60 15.01
C ALA A 58 17.69 -26.56 14.17
N THR A 59 19.00 -26.29 14.14
CA THR A 59 19.99 -27.35 13.89
C THR A 59 20.23 -28.08 15.21
N PRO A 60 19.79 -29.33 15.40
CA PRO A 60 20.30 -30.15 16.48
C PRO A 60 21.73 -30.58 16.11
N LEU A 61 22.72 -30.01 16.78
CA LEU A 61 24.07 -30.57 16.83
C LEU A 61 24.00 -31.89 17.61
N PRO A 62 24.47 -33.04 17.07
CA PRO A 62 24.68 -34.22 17.88
C PRO A 62 25.87 -33.98 18.81
N LEU A 63 25.58 -33.89 20.11
CA LEU A 63 26.56 -33.96 21.19
C LEU A 63 27.28 -35.32 21.11
N THR A 64 28.57 -35.28 20.78
CA THR A 64 29.52 -36.31 21.19
C THR A 64 29.67 -36.26 22.71
N PHE A 65 29.33 -37.35 23.43
CA PHE A 65 29.82 -37.56 24.78
C PHE A 65 29.84 -39.07 25.13
N VAL A 66 31.06 -39.54 25.46
CA VAL A 66 31.50 -40.84 26.03
C VAL A 66 31.57 -42.03 25.09
#